data_AF-A0A2E9TA88-F1
#
_entry.id   AF-A0A2E9TA88-F1
#
_cell.length_a   1.000
_cell.length_b   1.000
_cell.length_c   1.000
_cell.angle_alpha   90.00
_cell.angle_beta   90.00
_cell.angle_gamma   90.00
#
_symmetry.space_group_name_H-M   'P 1'
#
loop_
_entity.id
_entity.type
_entity.pdbx_description
1 polymer ?
#
loop_
_entity_poly.entity_id
_entity_poly.type
_entity_poly.pdbx_seq_one_letter_code
_entity_poly.pdbx_strand_id
1 'polypeptide(L)' 'MYGITVLQMTEHAGRNLATLARSVFFDGAATGRNVLVVAGPGGNGDGGLSATRQLHNLGANVTLMLTAP' A
#
# COMPACT_ATOMS: atom_id res chain seq x y z
N MET A 1 -16.99 4.56 -21.59
CA MET A 1 -15.86 4.42 -20.64
C MET A 1 -16.22 5.16 -19.37
N TYR A 2 -16.08 4.55 -18.19
CA TYR A 2 -16.62 5.06 -16.92
C TYR A 2 -15.89 6.27 -16.29
N GLY A 3 -14.96 6.92 -17.01
CA GLY A 3 -14.22 8.08 -16.51
C GLY A 3 -13.23 7.81 -15.37
N ILE A 4 -12.94 6.53 -15.09
CA ILE A 4 -12.03 6.12 -14.00
C ILE A 4 -10.57 6.34 -14.45
N THR A 5 -9.83 7.13 -13.68
CA THR A 5 -8.42 7.43 -13.96
C THR A 5 -7.49 6.39 -13.34
N VAL A 6 -6.27 6.27 -13.88
CA VAL A 6 -5.24 5.39 -13.32
C VAL A 6 -4.94 5.75 -11.87
N LEU A 7 -4.87 7.05 -11.54
CA LEU A 7 -4.70 7.52 -10.16
C LEU A 7 -5.79 6.98 -9.23
N GLN A 8 -7.06 7.04 -9.65
CA GLN A 8 -8.18 6.51 -8.86
C GLN A 8 -8.09 5.00 -8.68
N MET A 9 -7.71 4.25 -9.71
CA MET A 9 -7.53 2.80 -9.61
C MET A 9 -6.38 2.44 -8.65
N THR A 10 -5.24 3.12 -8.76
CA THR A 10 -4.07 2.91 -7.91
C THR A 10 -4.36 3.23 -6.45
N GLU A 11 -5.06 4.34 -6.18
CA GLU A 11 -5.48 4.72 -4.84
C GLU A 11 -6.42 3.68 -4.21
N HIS A 12 -7.39 3.21 -4.98
CA HIS A 12 -8.30 2.16 -4.54
C HIS A 12 -7.58 0.82 -4.30
N ALA A 13 -6.67 0.43 -5.21
CA ALA A 13 -5.87 -0.78 -5.07
C ALA A 13 -5.00 -0.76 -3.81
N GLY A 14 -4.27 0.34 -3.57
CA GLY A 14 -3.40 0.47 -2.39
C GLY A 14 -4.17 0.49 -1.08
N ARG A 15 -5.33 1.16 -1.01
CA ARG A 15 -6.21 1.13 0.17
C ARG A 15 -6.66 -0.30 0.49
N ASN A 16 -7.07 -1.06 -0.52
CA ASN A 16 -7.54 -2.42 -0.33
C ASN A 16 -6.40 -3.34 0.10
N LEU A 17 -5.21 -3.17 -0.49
CA LEU A 17 -4.01 -3.91 -0.09
C LEU A 17 -3.62 -3.62 1.37
N ALA A 18 -3.60 -2.36 1.80
CA ALA A 18 -3.31 -1.99 3.18
C ALA A 18 -4.36 -2.55 4.16
N THR A 19 -5.64 -2.52 3.77
CA THR A 19 -6.74 -3.06 4.58
C THR A 19 -6.61 -4.57 4.74
N LEU A 20 -6.31 -5.28 3.66
CA LEU A 20 -6.09 -6.73 3.67
C LEU A 20 -4.86 -7.10 4.50
N ALA A 21 -3.75 -6.37 4.34
CA ALA A 21 -2.56 -6.61 5.14
C ALA A 21 -2.82 -6.44 6.64
N ARG A 22 -3.58 -5.39 7.02
CA ARG A 22 -3.99 -5.16 8.40
C ARG A 22 -4.85 -6.29 8.96
N SER A 23 -5.80 -6.80 8.19
CA SER A 23 -6.68 -7.88 8.64
C SER A 23 -5.96 -9.23 8.73
N VAL A 24 -5.06 -9.53 7.78
CA VAL A 24 -4.41 -10.84 7.68
C VAL A 24 -3.19 -10.94 8.61
N PHE A 25 -2.41 -9.87 8.76
CA PHE A 25 -1.11 -9.95 9.43
C PHE A 25 -1.05 -9.22 10.77
N PHE A 26 -1.97 -8.27 11.03
CA PHE A 26 -1.84 -7.36 12.18
C PHE A 26 -3.03 -7.42 13.15
N ASP A 27 -3.85 -8.46 13.10
CA ASP A 27 -5.04 -8.64 13.95
C ASP A 27 -5.97 -7.42 13.96
N GLY A 28 -6.07 -6.73 12.82
CA GLY A 28 -6.87 -5.53 12.69
C GLY A 28 -6.20 -4.23 13.14
N ALA A 29 -4.98 -4.26 13.69
CA ALA A 29 -4.28 -3.09 14.23
C ALA A 29 -2.84 -2.94 13.68
N ALA A 30 -2.65 -1.99 12.77
CA ALA A 30 -1.35 -1.73 12.14
C ALA A 30 -0.40 -0.83 12.97
N THR A 31 -0.90 -0.19 14.03
CA THR A 31 -0.12 0.76 14.84
C THR A 31 1.13 0.12 15.43
N GLY A 32 2.30 0.73 15.22
CA GLY A 32 3.59 0.26 15.71
C GLY A 32 4.11 -1.01 15.03
N ARG A 33 3.39 -1.56 14.04
CA ARG A 33 3.86 -2.72 13.27
C ARG A 33 4.92 -2.27 12.26
N ASN A 34 6.01 -3.02 12.18
CA ASN A 34 7.05 -2.77 11.20
C ASN A 34 6.68 -3.46 9.89
N VAL A 35 6.64 -2.69 8.79
CA VAL A 35 6.27 -3.20 7.47
C VAL A 35 7.32 -2.80 6.44
N LEU A 36 7.85 -3.78 5.72
CA LEU A 36 8.65 -3.55 4.52
C LEU A 36 7.76 -3.71 3.30
N VAL A 37 7.65 -2.65 2.49
CA VAL A 37 7.02 -2.69 1.18
C VAL A 37 8.11 -2.70 0.12
N VAL A 38 8.11 -3.72 -0.74
CA VAL A 38 9.04 -3.84 -1.88
C VAL A 38 8.26 -3.58 -3.16
N ALA A 39 8.56 -2.49 -3.85
CA ALA A 39 7.82 -2.04 -5.05
C ALA A 39 8.68 -2.17 -6.32
N GLY A 40 8.07 -2.76 -7.35
CA GLY A 40 8.57 -2.81 -8.72
C GLY A 40 8.28 -1.53 -9.51
N PRO A 41 8.89 -1.35 -10.70
CA PRO A 41 8.63 -0.18 -11.57
C PRO A 41 7.29 -0.24 -12.33
N GLY A 42 6.50 -1.32 -12.19
CA GLY A 42 5.23 -1.50 -12.90
C GLY A 42 4.01 -1.08 -12.07
N GLY A 43 2.81 -1.18 -12.65
CA GLY A 43 1.57 -0.75 -11.99
C GLY A 43 1.24 -1.43 -10.66
N ASN A 44 1.77 -2.63 -10.40
CA ASN A 44 1.67 -3.26 -9.08
C ASN A 44 2.52 -2.54 -8.02
N GLY A 45 3.66 -1.97 -8.44
CA GLY A 45 4.49 -1.10 -7.64
C GLY A 45 3.71 0.12 -7.18
N ASP A 46 3.03 0.81 -8.10
CA ASP A 46 2.18 1.97 -7.78
C ASP A 46 1.12 1.64 -6.71
N GLY A 47 0.50 0.46 -6.82
CA GLY A 47 -0.41 -0.06 -5.80
C GLY A 47 0.27 -0.27 -4.44
N GLY A 48 1.49 -0.81 -4.43
CA GLY A 48 2.32 -0.95 -3.23
C GLY A 48 2.74 0.40 -2.61
N LEU A 49 3.11 1.38 -3.43
CA LEU A 49 3.40 2.76 -3.03
C LEU A 49 2.18 3.41 -2.36
N SER A 50 1.01 3.28 -2.99
CA SER A 50 -0.27 3.74 -2.42
C SER A 50 -0.58 3.03 -1.09
N ALA A 51 -0.38 1.71 -1.01
CA ALA A 51 -0.57 0.95 0.22
C ALA A 51 0.39 1.37 1.34
N THR A 52 1.65 1.70 1.00
CA THR A 52 2.67 2.20 1.94
C THR A 52 2.14 3.41 2.69
N ARG A 53 1.64 4.42 1.96
CA ARG A 53 1.07 5.62 2.56
C ARG A 53 -0.13 5.30 3.45
N GLN A 54 -1.00 4.41 3.02
CA GLN A 54 -2.17 4.01 3.82
C GLN A 54 -1.77 3.29 5.12
N LEU A 55 -0.79 2.38 5.06
CA LEU A 55 -0.27 1.69 6.25
C LEU A 55 0.41 2.67 7.22
N HIS A 56 1.19 3.62 6.70
CA HIS A 56 1.79 4.69 7.51
C HIS A 56 0.70 5.53 8.20
N ASN A 57 -0.35 5.92 7.47
CA ASN A 57 -1.48 6.66 8.04
C ASN A 57 -2.26 5.87 9.10
N LEU A 58 -2.22 4.53 9.02
CA LEU A 58 -2.79 3.63 10.04
C LEU A 58 -1.85 3.41 11.24
N GLY A 59 -0.71 4.11 11.29
CA GLY A 59 0.24 4.09 12.40
C GLY A 59 1.32 3.02 12.30
N ALA A 60 1.46 2.33 11.16
CA ALA A 60 2.55 1.38 10.96
C ALA A 60 3.89 2.10 10.74
N ASN A 61 4.97 1.47 11.18
CA ASN A 61 6.33 1.88 10.87
C ASN A 61 6.73 1.29 9.52
N VAL A 62 6.52 2.05 8.45
CA VAL A 62 6.69 1.52 7.08
C VAL A 62 8.06 1.91 6.51
N THR A 63 8.75 0.92 5.95
CA THR A 63 9.92 1.12 5.08
C THR A 63 9.54 0.77 3.66
N LEU A 64 9.82 1.67 2.71
CA LEU A 64 9.61 1.45 1.28
C LEU A 64 10.95 1.18 0.60
N MET A 65 11.04 0.06 -0.13
CA MET A 65 12.16 -0.27 -1.00
C MET A 65 11.69 -0.27 -2.45
N LEU A 66 12.30 0.58 -3.27
CA LEU A 66 12.12 0.55 -4.71
C LEU A 66 13.16 -0.40 -5.32
N THR A 67 12.71 -1.30 -6.19
CA THR A 67 13.59 -2.28 -6.85
C THR A 67 14.18 -1.76 -8.17
N ALA A 68 13.78 -0.56 -8.58
CA ALA A 68 14.32 0.18 -9.72
C ALA A 68 14.48 1.67 -9.35
N PRO A 69 15.40 2.40 -10.01
CA PRO A 69 15.61 3.83 -9.79
C PRO A 69 14.39 4.70 -10.14
#